data_AF-A0A0E3RXH1-F1
#
_entry.id   AF-A0A0E3RXH1-F1
#
_cell.length_a   1.000
_cell.length_b   1.000
_cell.length_c   1.000
_cell.angle_alpha   90.00
_cell.angle_beta   90.00
_cell.angle_gamma   90.00
#
_symmetry.space_group_name_H-M   'P 1'
#
loop_
_entity.id
_entity.type
_entity.pdbx_description
1 polymer ?
#
loop_
_entity_poly.entity_id
_entity_poly.type
_entity_poly.pdbx_seq_one_letter_code
_entity_poly.pdbx_strand_id
1 'polypeptide(L)'
;MKYNFPVPVQKLIYSSASKGSLMSEMNGYVVVFGCKRCGKCRDVCPVGAIYEENELAKIDTEKCNLCMKCIDECTNRSIIYME
;
A
#
# COMPACT_ATOMS: atom_id res chain seq x y z
N MET A 1 -8.20 -12.66 18.15
CA MET A 1 -6.96 -12.11 17.54
C MET A 1 -7.32 -10.77 16.94
N LYS A 2 -7.14 -9.68 17.71
CA LYS A 2 -7.57 -8.34 17.30
C LYS A 2 -6.42 -7.68 16.54
N TYR A 3 -6.41 -7.77 15.21
CA TYR A 3 -5.58 -6.88 14.42
C TYR A 3 -6.28 -5.52 14.41
N ASN A 4 -5.94 -4.70 15.41
CA ASN A 4 -6.36 -3.31 15.48
C ASN A 4 -5.49 -2.54 14.47
N PHE A 5 -5.99 -2.34 13.26
CA PHE A 5 -5.35 -1.47 12.28
C PHE A 5 -5.99 -0.08 12.35
N PRO A 6 -5.42 0.88 13.09
CA PRO A 6 -5.69 2.27 12.86
C PRO A 6 -4.91 2.67 11.60
N VAL A 7 -5.59 2.93 10.48
CA VAL A 7 -4.96 3.68 9.38
C VAL A 7 -5.77 4.95 9.12
N PRO A 8 -5.33 6.09 9.67
CA PRO A 8 -5.80 7.40 9.24
C PRO A 8 -5.00 7.79 7.99
N VAL A 9 -5.48 7.44 6.79
CA VAL A 9 -4.82 7.89 5.54
C VAL A 9 -5.22 9.31 5.19
N GLN A 10 -4.64 10.24 5.95
CA GLN A 10 -4.86 11.66 5.81
C GLN A 10 -3.88 12.24 4.79
N LYS A 11 -4.44 12.62 3.63
CA LYS A 11 -4.18 13.89 2.91
C LYS A 11 -2.83 14.07 2.21
N LEU A 12 -2.95 14.63 0.98
CA LEU A 12 -1.98 15.48 0.26
C LEU A 12 -0.89 14.64 -0.46
N ILE A 13 -0.62 14.65 -1.78
CA ILE A 13 -0.80 15.63 -2.86
C ILE A 13 -0.54 14.87 -4.20
N TYR A 14 -1.55 14.48 -4.99
CA TYR A 14 -1.33 14.41 -6.45
C TYR A 14 -1.46 15.86 -6.92
N SER A 15 -0.32 16.55 -6.97
CA SER A 15 -0.29 17.95 -7.34
C SER A 15 -0.84 18.08 -8.75
N SER A 16 -1.78 19.02 -8.92
CA SER A 16 -2.44 19.47 -10.17
C SER A 16 -3.72 18.76 -10.61
N ALA A 17 -4.85 19.09 -9.96
CA ALA A 17 -6.12 19.27 -10.66
C ALA A 17 -7.00 20.29 -9.92
N SER A 18 -7.33 21.36 -10.63
CA SER A 18 -8.12 22.51 -10.22
C SER A 18 -9.58 22.18 -9.91
N LYS A 19 -10.08 22.71 -8.78
CA LYS A 19 -11.48 23.06 -8.46
C LYS A 19 -12.55 21.94 -8.55
N GLY A 20 -13.22 21.70 -7.42
CA GLY A 20 -14.64 21.29 -7.43
C GLY A 20 -14.97 20.08 -6.57
N SER A 21 -15.69 20.35 -5.48
CA SER A 21 -16.89 19.64 -5.01
C SER A 21 -16.91 18.09 -5.04
N LEU A 22 -16.96 17.49 -3.84
CA LEU A 22 -17.28 16.08 -3.55
C LEU A 22 -16.26 15.06 -4.09
N MET A 23 -15.17 14.85 -3.34
CA MET A 23 -14.35 13.65 -3.47
C MET A 23 -14.97 12.54 -2.63
N SER A 24 -15.63 11.60 -3.29
CA SER A 24 -16.07 10.33 -2.72
C SER A 24 -14.86 9.57 -2.17
N GLU A 25 -14.94 9.11 -0.93
CA GLU A 25 -13.90 8.34 -0.23
C GLU A 25 -13.42 7.13 -1.05
N MET A 26 -12.19 7.19 -1.56
CA MET A 26 -11.51 6.01 -2.11
C MET A 26 -10.65 5.40 -0.99
N ASN A 27 -11.23 4.47 -0.23
CA ASN A 27 -10.63 3.84 0.96
C ASN A 27 -9.74 2.63 0.62
N GLY A 28 -9.06 2.68 -0.51
CA GLY A 28 -8.20 1.61 -0.99
C GLY A 28 -6.89 1.48 -0.22
N TYR A 29 -6.53 0.28 0.22
CA TYR A 29 -5.20 0.01 0.77
C TYR A 29 -4.67 -1.36 0.34
N VAL A 30 -3.35 -1.49 0.34
CA VAL A 30 -2.67 -2.72 -0.05
C VAL A 30 -2.24 -3.46 1.21
N VAL A 31 -2.56 -4.75 1.29
CA VAL A 31 -2.13 -5.62 2.40
C VAL A 31 -1.30 -6.77 1.88
N VAL A 32 -0.47 -7.31 2.78
CA VAL A 32 0.38 -8.46 2.50
C VAL A 32 -0.10 -9.65 3.31
N PHE A 33 -0.35 -10.77 2.65
CA PHE A 33 -0.72 -12.04 3.26
C PHE A 33 0.08 -13.19 2.66
N GLY A 34 0.67 -14.03 3.50
CA GLY A 34 1.44 -15.20 3.03
C GLY A 34 2.75 -14.85 2.31
N CYS A 35 3.38 -13.73 2.65
CA CYS A 35 4.65 -13.30 2.06
C CYS A 35 5.74 -14.39 2.20
N LYS A 36 6.46 -14.66 1.11
CA LYS A 36 7.61 -15.60 1.07
C LYS A 36 8.98 -14.90 1.16
N ARG A 37 9.02 -13.61 1.50
CA ARG A 37 10.25 -12.82 1.71
C ARG A 37 11.20 -12.83 0.50
N CYS A 38 10.63 -12.77 -0.71
CA CYS A 38 11.41 -12.73 -1.95
C CYS A 38 12.05 -11.37 -2.28
N GLY A 39 11.71 -10.30 -1.56
CA GLY A 39 12.30 -8.96 -1.72
C GLY A 39 11.82 -8.15 -2.93
N LYS A 40 11.38 -8.79 -4.02
CA LYS A 40 11.07 -8.11 -5.29
C LYS A 40 10.12 -6.91 -5.20
N CYS A 41 9.07 -7.02 -4.36
CA CYS A 41 8.10 -5.94 -4.20
C CYS A 41 8.74 -4.65 -3.64
N ARG A 42 9.73 -4.78 -2.76
CA ARG A 42 10.49 -3.66 -2.20
C ARG A 42 11.33 -2.97 -3.27
N ASP A 43 11.96 -3.74 -4.14
CA ASP A 43 12.85 -3.21 -5.19
C ASP A 43 12.08 -2.40 -6.25
N VAL A 44 10.85 -2.78 -6.56
CA VAL A 44 10.02 -2.08 -7.55
C VAL A 44 9.21 -0.92 -6.97
N CYS A 45 9.18 -0.76 -5.65
CA CYS A 45 8.40 0.28 -5.00
C CYS A 45 9.11 1.65 -5.17
N PRO A 46 8.54 2.59 -5.95
CA PRO A 46 9.23 3.85 -6.27
C PRO A 46 9.37 4.79 -5.06
N VAL A 47 8.50 4.61 -4.08
CA VAL A 47 8.41 5.42 -2.86
C VAL A 47 8.98 4.69 -1.63
N GLY A 48 9.45 3.45 -1.80
CA GLY A 48 9.99 2.65 -0.70
C GLY A 48 9.01 2.43 0.46
N ALA A 49 7.72 2.29 0.17
CA ALA A 49 6.67 2.10 1.18
C ALA A 49 6.66 0.68 1.80
N ILE A 50 7.41 -0.27 1.25
CA ILE A 50 7.42 -1.67 1.70
C ILE A 50 8.60 -1.89 2.64
N TYR A 51 8.31 -2.36 3.85
CA TYR A 51 9.31 -2.63 4.89
C TYR A 51 9.07 -4.00 5.53
N GLU A 52 10.09 -4.56 6.17
CA GLU A 52 9.99 -5.83 6.90
C GLU A 52 9.90 -5.57 8.39
N GLU A 53 8.90 -6.13 9.05
CA GLU A 53 8.69 -6.03 10.49
C GLU A 53 8.28 -7.39 11.04
N ASN A 54 8.97 -7.87 12.08
CA ASN A 54 8.69 -9.18 12.69
C ASN A 54 8.60 -10.33 11.67
N GLU A 55 9.56 -10.38 10.74
CA GLU A 55 9.65 -11.43 9.70
C GLU A 55 8.54 -11.41 8.64
N LEU A 56 7.66 -10.40 8.67
CA LEU A 56 6.59 -10.19 7.71
C LEU A 56 6.82 -8.89 6.95
N ALA A 57 6.50 -8.90 5.65
CA ALA A 57 6.47 -7.68 4.87
C ALA A 57 5.22 -6.87 5.22
N LYS A 58 5.40 -5.59 5.52
CA LYS A 58 4.36 -4.60 5.79
C LYS A 58 4.45 -3.45 4.79
N ILE A 59 3.34 -2.73 4.64
CA ILE A 59 3.19 -1.60 3.73
C ILE A 59 2.86 -0.37 4.57
N ASP A 60 3.67 0.66 4.40
CA ASP A 60 3.45 1.99 4.95
C ASP A 60 2.40 2.69 4.09
N THR A 61 1.17 2.76 4.61
CA THR A 61 0.04 3.38 3.90
C THR A 61 0.16 4.88 3.75
N GLU A 62 1.00 5.54 4.57
CA GLU A 62 1.25 6.97 4.48
C GLU A 62 2.19 7.29 3.31
N LYS A 63 3.14 6.38 3.03
CA LYS A 63 4.04 6.51 1.88
C LYS A 63 3.49 5.89 0.59
N CYS A 64 2.62 4.89 0.71
CA CYS A 64 2.08 4.18 -0.44
C CYS A 64 1.19 5.09 -1.28
N ASN A 65 1.58 5.29 -2.54
CA ASN A 65 0.82 6.09 -3.52
C ASN A 65 -0.13 5.25 -4.38
N LEU A 66 -0.43 4.01 -3.97
CA LEU A 66 -1.28 3.06 -4.69
C LEU A 66 -0.88 2.84 -6.17
N CYS A 67 0.43 2.85 -6.48
CA CYS A 67 0.91 2.61 -7.84
C CYS A 67 0.74 1.16 -8.35
N MET A 68 0.29 0.23 -7.50
CA MET A 68 -0.01 -1.18 -7.81
C MET A 68 1.14 -2.06 -8.34
N LYS A 69 2.33 -1.50 -8.62
CA LYS A 69 3.52 -2.24 -9.10
C LYS A 69 3.91 -3.45 -8.24
N CYS A 70 3.74 -3.33 -6.92
CA CYS A 70 4.06 -4.42 -6.00
C CYS A 70 3.13 -5.62 -6.15
N ILE A 71 1.88 -5.41 -6.60
CA ILE A 71 0.91 -6.48 -6.87
C ILE A 71 1.34 -7.24 -8.13
N ASP A 72 1.67 -6.52 -9.20
CA ASP A 72 2.10 -7.12 -10.47
C ASP A 72 3.37 -7.98 -10.34
N GLU A 73 4.34 -7.48 -9.57
CA GLU A 73 5.64 -8.16 -9.39
C GLU A 73 5.59 -9.31 -8.38
N CYS A 74 4.53 -9.38 -7.56
CA CYS A 74 4.41 -10.45 -6.57
C CYS A 74 4.00 -11.76 -7.22
N THR A 75 4.98 -12.57 -7.62
CA THR A 75 4.75 -13.90 -8.23
C THR A 75 3.96 -14.85 -7.30
N ASN A 76 4.04 -14.64 -5.98
CA ASN A 76 3.32 -15.42 -4.98
C ASN A 76 1.87 -14.94 -4.75
N ARG A 77 1.45 -13.83 -5.40
CA ARG A 77 0.15 -13.19 -5.19
C ARG A 77 -0.16 -12.94 -3.71
N SER A 78 0.89 -12.63 -2.95
CA SER A 78 0.84 -12.38 -1.51
C SER A 78 0.46 -10.94 -1.18
N ILE A 79 0.24 -10.10 -2.19
CA ILE A 79 -0.08 -8.67 -2.03
C ILE A 79 -1.42 -8.44 -2.72
N ILE A 80 -2.38 -7.92 -1.97
CA ILE A 80 -3.76 -7.71 -2.44
C ILE A 80 -4.21 -6.29 -2.11
N TYR A 81 -5.03 -5.73 -3.00
CA TYR A 81 -5.71 -4.46 -2.80
C TYR A 81 -7.09 -4.72 -2.17
N MET A 82 -7.43 -3.96 -1.14
CA MET A 82 -8.73 -3.96 -0.47
C MET A 82 -9.34 -2.56 -0.55
N GLU A 83 -10.67 -2.50 -0.69
CA GLU A 83 -11.49 -1.29 -0.67
C GLU A 83 -12.52 -1.37 0.46
#